data_AF-A0A7Y9L1N4-F1
#
_entry.id   AF-A0A7Y9L1N4-F1
#
_cell.length_a   1.000
_cell.length_b   1.000
_cell.length_c   1.000
_cell.angle_alpha   90.00
_cell.angle_beta   90.00
_cell.angle_gamma   90.00
#
_symmetry.space_group_name_H-M   'P 1'
#
loop_
_entity.id
_entity.type
_entity.pdbx_description
1 polymer ?
#
loop_
_entity_poly.entity_id
_entity_poly.type
_entity_poly.pdbx_seq_one_letter_code
_entity_poly.pdbx_strand_id
1 'polypeptide(L)'
;MDAYLTDIHGQHTQPAQIIDISRMGVAFVSDQAMPADEQFVLNFCFPGSAIRNEITLTVVHSHPVGTHGRYRSGARFMAISEACADRIVDYVTTAPA
;
A
#
# COMPACT_ATOMS: atom_id res chain seq x y z
N MET A 1 -3.04 -6.23 -9.42
CA MET A 1 -2.17 -6.24 -8.24
C MET A 1 -3.10 -6.42 -7.06
N ASP A 2 -3.03 -7.57 -6.41
CA ASP A 2 -3.85 -7.81 -5.22
C ASP A 2 -3.12 -7.15 -4.06
N ALA A 3 -3.77 -6.17 -3.44
CA ALA A 3 -3.24 -5.47 -2.28
C ALA A 3 -4.33 -5.35 -1.21
N TYR A 4 -3.93 -5.53 0.04
CA TYR A 4 -4.81 -5.51 1.19
C TYR A 4 -4.16 -4.75 2.34
N LEU A 5 -4.95 -3.97 3.05
CA LEU A 5 -4.56 -3.33 4.29
C LEU A 5 -5.22 -4.06 5.45
N THR A 6 -4.43 -4.41 6.45
CA THR A 6 -4.92 -4.98 7.70
C THR A 6 -4.59 -4.02 8.84
N ASP A 7 -5.52 -3.77 9.75
CA ASP A 7 -5.20 -3.02 10.97
C ASP A 7 -4.09 -3.71 11.79
N ILE A 8 -3.41 -2.97 12.66
CA ILE A 8 -2.31 -3.53 13.48
C ILE A 8 -2.76 -4.64 14.43
N HIS A 9 -4.06 -4.78 14.67
CA HIS A 9 -4.64 -5.81 15.52
C HIS A 9 -5.02 -7.08 14.74
N GLY A 10 -4.85 -7.08 13.42
CA GLY A 10 -5.17 -8.21 12.55
C GLY A 10 -6.67 -8.44 12.33
N GLN A 11 -7.54 -7.52 12.76
CA GLN A 11 -8.99 -7.79 12.85
C GLN A 11 -9.74 -7.40 11.57
N HIS A 12 -9.38 -6.28 10.98
CA HIS A 12 -10.04 -5.79 9.77
C HIS A 12 -9.05 -5.78 8.61
N THR A 13 -9.34 -6.61 7.62
CA THR A 13 -8.64 -6.62 6.33
C THR A 13 -9.56 -6.07 5.25
N GLN A 14 -9.03 -5.16 4.46
CA GLN A 14 -9.76 -4.47 3.39
C GLN A 14 -8.91 -4.44 2.12
N PRO A 15 -9.54 -4.54 0.93
CA PRO A 15 -8.83 -4.39 -0.32
C PRO A 15 -8.33 -2.95 -0.51
N ALA A 16 -7.17 -2.81 -1.15
CA ALA A 16 -6.62 -1.55 -1.58
C ALA A 16 -6.13 -1.68 -3.03
N GLN A 17 -6.23 -0.59 -3.78
CA GLN A 17 -5.64 -0.50 -5.11
C GLN A 17 -4.42 0.41 -5.05
N ILE A 18 -3.22 -0.15 -5.17
CA ILE A 18 -1.98 0.64 -5.27
C ILE A 18 -1.98 1.40 -6.60
N ILE A 19 -1.71 2.71 -6.53
CA ILE A 19 -1.63 3.62 -7.68
C ILE A 19 -0.18 4.05 -7.91
N ASP A 20 0.56 4.24 -6.83
CA ASP A 20 1.98 4.59 -6.87
C ASP A 20 2.69 3.97 -5.68
N ILE A 21 3.93 3.54 -5.87
CA ILE A 21 4.75 2.96 -4.81
C ILE A 21 6.20 3.38 -5.00
N SER A 22 6.85 3.73 -3.90
CA SER A 22 8.25 4.11 -3.84
C SER A 22 8.93 3.36 -2.71
N ARG A 23 10.24 3.54 -2.56
CA ARG A 23 11.00 2.95 -1.44
C ARG A 23 10.52 3.42 -0.05
N MET A 24 9.85 4.58 0.03
CA MET A 24 9.52 5.23 1.31
C MET A 24 8.02 5.30 1.61
N GLY A 25 7.17 4.96 0.64
CA GLY A 25 5.74 5.15 0.79
C GLY A 25 4.95 4.66 -0.40
N VAL A 26 3.64 4.73 -0.26
CA VAL A 26 2.66 4.20 -1.21
C VAL A 26 1.47 5.13 -1.28
N ALA A 27 0.93 5.30 -2.48
CA ALA A 27 -0.38 5.90 -2.70
C ALA A 27 -1.35 4.81 -3.18
N PHE A 28 -2.53 4.76 -2.59
CA PHE A 28 -3.54 3.75 -2.89
C PHE A 28 -4.95 4.33 -2.84
N VAL A 29 -5.90 3.55 -3.37
CA VAL A 29 -7.34 3.81 -3.24
C VAL A 29 -8.01 2.70 -2.42
N SER A 30 -8.93 3.12 -1.54
CA SER A 30 -9.81 2.26 -0.73
C SER A 30 -11.27 2.70 -0.87
N ASP A 31 -12.19 1.85 -0.43
CA ASP A 31 -13.65 2.10 -0.37
C ASP A 31 -14.09 2.77 0.96
N GLN A 32 -13.16 2.95 1.89
CA GLN A 32 -13.39 3.67 3.14
C GLN A 32 -12.24 4.63 3.46
N ALA A 33 -12.56 5.66 4.24
CA ALA A 33 -11.60 6.66 4.68
C ALA A 33 -10.58 6.02 5.62
N MET A 34 -9.29 6.29 5.38
CA MET A 34 -8.21 5.86 6.25
C MET A 34 -7.85 7.03 7.17
N PRO A 35 -8.01 6.92 8.50
CA PRO A 35 -7.64 8.01 9.40
C PRO A 35 -6.14 8.31 9.30
N ALA A 36 -5.78 9.59 9.30
CA ALA A 36 -4.37 9.99 9.35
C ALA A 36 -3.75 9.55 10.68
N ASP A 37 -2.44 9.31 10.66
CA ASP A 37 -1.61 8.83 11.77
C ASP A 37 -1.94 7.40 12.27
N GLU A 38 -2.93 6.73 11.67
CA GLU A 38 -3.19 5.30 11.92
C GLU A 38 -2.21 4.41 11.17
N GLN A 39 -1.88 3.29 11.81
CA GLN A 39 -0.97 2.28 11.28
C GLN A 39 -1.72 1.09 10.70
N PHE A 40 -1.20 0.58 9.59
CA PHE A 40 -1.70 -0.63 8.94
C PHE A 40 -0.55 -1.49 8.44
N VAL A 41 -0.86 -2.75 8.20
CA VAL A 41 0.00 -3.68 7.46
C VAL A 41 -0.51 -3.78 6.04
N LEU A 42 0.29 -3.32 5.08
CA LEU A 42 0.06 -3.51 3.67
C LEU A 42 0.63 -4.85 3.22
N ASN A 43 -0.23 -5.67 2.62
CA ASN A 43 0.11 -6.92 1.97
C ASN A 43 -0.11 -6.79 0.47
N PHE A 44 0.87 -7.16 -0.35
CA PHE A 44 0.72 -7.11 -1.81
C PHE A 44 1.64 -8.05 -2.59
N CYS A 45 1.28 -8.33 -3.85
CA CYS A 45 2.13 -9.03 -4.82
C CYS A 45 2.34 -8.16 -6.07
N PHE A 46 3.57 -8.06 -6.58
CA PHE A 46 3.79 -7.43 -7.89
C PHE A 46 3.12 -8.24 -9.01
N PRO A 47 2.66 -7.61 -10.10
CA PRO A 47 2.13 -8.32 -11.25
C PRO A 47 3.09 -9.41 -11.74
N GLY A 48 2.57 -10.65 -11.89
CA GLY A 48 3.37 -11.80 -12.32
C GLY A 48 4.27 -12.42 -11.24
N SER A 49 4.31 -11.87 -10.03
CA SER A 49 5.08 -12.41 -8.91
C SER A 49 4.18 -13.13 -7.91
N ALA A 50 4.59 -14.33 -7.48
CA ALA A 50 3.96 -15.06 -6.36
C ALA A 50 4.49 -14.61 -4.99
N ILE A 51 5.48 -13.71 -4.96
CA ILE A 51 6.09 -13.24 -3.71
C ILE A 51 5.16 -12.22 -3.06
N ARG A 52 4.65 -12.58 -1.88
CA ARG A 52 3.90 -11.68 -1.02
C ARG A 52 4.87 -10.77 -0.25
N ASN A 53 4.63 -9.48 -0.37
CA ASN A 53 5.33 -8.43 0.35
C ASN A 53 4.45 -7.94 1.51
N GLU A 54 5.11 -7.59 2.62
CA GLU A 54 4.45 -7.07 3.82
C GLU A 54 5.21 -5.83 4.30
N ILE A 55 4.46 -4.77 4.59
CA ILE A 55 5.00 -3.46 5.01
C ILE A 55 4.10 -2.86 6.09
N THR A 56 4.68 -2.47 7.23
CA THR A 56 3.99 -1.61 8.19
C THR A 56 4.07 -0.16 7.73
N LEU A 57 2.93 0.51 7.65
CA LEU A 57 2.82 1.89 7.18
C LEU A 57 1.97 2.75 8.12
N THR A 58 2.14 4.06 8.02
CA THR A 58 1.29 5.07 8.65
C THR A 58 0.61 5.90 7.57
N VAL A 59 -0.70 6.09 7.69
CA VAL A 59 -1.47 6.93 6.78
C VAL A 59 -1.14 8.40 7.02
N VAL A 60 -0.76 9.11 5.97
CA VAL A 60 -0.42 10.54 6.02
C VAL A 60 -1.63 11.40 5.67
N HIS A 61 -2.44 10.95 4.71
CA HIS A 61 -3.69 11.62 4.34
C HIS A 61 -4.66 10.64 3.68
N SER A 62 -5.95 10.97 3.68
CA SER A 62 -7.01 10.24 2.99
C SER A 62 -8.08 11.23 2.53
N HIS A 63 -8.27 11.36 1.21
CA HIS A 63 -9.21 12.30 0.62
C HIS A 63 -10.23 11.57 -0.27
N PRO A 64 -11.51 11.95 -0.25
CA PRO A 64 -12.49 11.37 -1.16
C PRO A 64 -12.13 11.71 -2.62
N VAL A 65 -12.37 10.77 -3.53
CA VAL A 65 -12.17 10.92 -4.97
C VAL A 65 -13.47 10.69 -5.71
N GLY A 66 -13.94 11.74 -6.39
CA GLY A 66 -15.22 11.72 -7.09
C GLY A 66 -16.40 11.50 -6.12
N THR A 67 -17.45 10.86 -6.62
CA THR A 67 -18.73 10.70 -5.90
C THR A 67 -19.06 9.26 -5.49
N HIS A 68 -18.15 8.32 -5.72
CA HIS A 68 -18.41 6.87 -5.61
C HIS A 68 -17.90 6.26 -4.30
N GLY A 69 -17.76 7.05 -3.23
CA GLY A 69 -17.30 6.55 -1.93
C GLY A 69 -15.87 5.98 -1.94
N ARG A 70 -15.01 6.45 -2.85
CA ARG A 70 -13.59 6.03 -2.90
C ARG A 70 -12.71 7.09 -2.27
N TYR A 71 -11.64 6.65 -1.63
CA TYR A 71 -10.67 7.52 -0.97
C TYR A 71 -9.29 7.27 -1.55
N ARG A 72 -8.58 8.35 -1.91
CA ARG A 72 -7.16 8.30 -2.25
C ARG A 72 -6.35 8.65 -1.03
N SER A 73 -5.49 7.73 -0.65
CA SER A 73 -4.69 7.81 0.54
C SER A 73 -3.21 7.76 0.20
N GLY A 74 -2.42 8.51 0.97
CA GLY A 74 -0.97 8.44 0.96
C GLY A 74 -0.50 7.89 2.29
N ALA A 75 0.47 6.98 2.26
CA ALA A 75 1.05 6.38 3.46
C ALA A 75 2.57 6.31 3.37
N ARG A 76 3.21 6.42 4.53
CA ARG A 76 4.66 6.32 4.70
C ARG A 76 5.03 4.98 5.33
N PHE A 77 6.10 4.35 4.86
CA PHE A 77 6.58 3.09 5.42
C PHE A 77 7.27 3.33 6.77
N MET A 78 6.86 2.56 7.77
CA MET A 78 7.44 2.54 9.11
C MET A 78 8.41 1.38 9.28
N ALA A 79 8.03 0.20 8.77
CA ALA A 79 8.88 -0.98 8.76
C ALA A 79 8.70 -1.75 7.46
N ILE A 80 9.83 -2.09 6.84
CA ILE A 80 9.92 -2.86 5.59
C ILE A 80 11.19 -3.71 5.64
N SER A 81 11.12 -4.95 5.15
CA SER A 81 12.31 -5.79 5.00
C SER A 81 13.17 -5.29 3.84
N GLU A 82 14.50 -5.42 3.96
CA GLU A 82 15.43 -5.04 2.89
C GLU A 82 15.08 -5.71 1.55
N ALA A 83 14.82 -7.02 1.58
CA ALA A 83 14.41 -7.76 0.39
C ALA A 83 13.10 -7.24 -0.24
N CYS A 84 12.16 -6.71 0.54
CA CYS A 84 10.95 -6.09 0.00
C CYS A 84 11.26 -4.72 -0.62
N ALA A 85 12.08 -3.90 0.05
CA ALA A 85 12.51 -2.60 -0.46
C ALA A 85 13.26 -2.73 -1.79
N ASP A 86 14.14 -3.71 -1.92
CA ASP A 86 14.90 -3.97 -3.15
C ASP A 86 13.96 -4.40 -4.28
N ARG A 87 13.00 -5.29 -4.02
CA ARG A 87 11.99 -5.66 -5.02
C ARG A 87 11.15 -4.47 -5.50
N ILE A 88 10.84 -3.53 -4.60
CA ILE A 88 10.16 -2.28 -5.01
C ILE A 88 11.05 -1.49 -5.96
N VAL A 89 12.32 -1.27 -5.60
CA VAL A 89 13.27 -0.53 -6.44
C VAL A 89 13.42 -1.21 -7.80
N ASP A 90 13.64 -2.51 -7.83
CA ASP A 90 13.77 -3.28 -9.06
C ASP A 90 12.50 -3.13 -9.91
N TYR A 91 11.31 -3.32 -9.32
CA TYR A 91 10.05 -3.24 -10.05
C TYR A 91 9.80 -1.85 -10.66
N VAL A 92 10.07 -0.77 -9.92
CA VAL A 92 9.78 0.59 -10.39
C VAL A 92 10.85 1.18 -11.32
N THR A 93 12.05 0.58 -11.37
CA THR A 93 13.15 1.04 -12.23
C THR A 93 13.40 0.15 -13.43
N THR A 94 12.88 -1.07 -13.44
CA THR A 94 12.98 -1.97 -14.60
C THR A 94 12.16 -1.40 -15.76
N ALA A 95 12.82 -1.15 -16.89
CA ALA A 95 12.13 -0.73 -18.10
C ALA A 95 11.12 -1.81 -18.53
N PRO A 96 9.90 -1.43 -18.95
CA PRO A 96 8.98 -2.39 -19.57
C PRO A 96 9.69 -3.04 -20.78
N ALA A 97 9.67 -4.37 -20.84
CA ALA A 97 10.17 -5.12 -21.99
C ALA A 97 9.31 -4.86 -23.24
#